data_AF-A0A2U1UBK7-F1
#
_entry.id   AF-A0A2U1UBK7-F1
#
_cell.length_a   1.000
_cell.length_b   1.000
_cell.length_c   1.000
_cell.angle_alpha   90.00
_cell.angle_beta   90.00
_cell.angle_gamma   90.00
#
_symmetry.space_group_name_H-M   'P 1'
#
loop_
_entity.id
_entity.type
_entity.pdbx_description
1 polymer ?
#
loop_
_entity_poly.entity_id
_entity_poly.type
_entity_poly.pdbx_seq_one_letter_code
_entity_poly.pdbx_strand_id
1 'polypeptide(L)'
;MRDTVARVSSDSIAKLHGFIVSTLKDGYRQGKIPQATLRLPALFFLFMQRHHHGELSFSYQERAIDTLDVQRIFSADDPPAAFADQPVLFGSVRRQTAFTEHLRAAVDEVQTRIHTSPEGKIR
;
A
#
# COMPACT_ATOMS: atom_id res chain seq x y z
N MET A 1 22.87 15.51 2.71
CA MET A 1 21.40 15.66 2.81
C MET A 1 20.87 14.43 3.54
N ARG A 2 20.16 14.60 4.66
CA ARG A 2 19.64 13.46 5.44
C ARG A 2 18.27 13.08 4.88
N ASP A 3 18.10 11.83 4.50
CA ASP A 3 16.80 11.34 4.04
C ASP A 3 15.85 11.18 5.23
N THR A 4 14.66 11.76 5.14
CA THR A 4 13.64 11.65 6.20
C THR A 4 12.51 10.76 5.68
N VAL A 5 11.87 10.00 6.59
CA VAL A 5 10.71 9.18 6.23
C VAL A 5 9.63 10.03 5.55
N ALA A 6 9.44 11.27 6.01
CA ALA A 6 8.55 12.24 5.37
C ALA A 6 8.91 12.49 3.90
N ARG A 7 10.18 12.76 3.58
CA ARG A 7 10.64 12.98 2.20
C ARG A 7 10.53 11.72 1.33
N VAL A 8 10.85 10.55 1.88
CA VAL A 8 10.72 9.28 1.12
C VAL A 8 9.27 8.97 0.82
N SER A 9 8.37 9.25 1.77
CA SER A 9 6.94 9.01 1.65
C SER A 9 6.22 9.99 0.73
N SER A 10 6.81 11.14 0.39
CA SER A 10 6.19 12.04 -0.60
C SER A 10 6.05 11.34 -1.95
N ASP A 11 4.99 11.66 -2.68
CA ASP A 11 4.69 11.10 -4.01
C ASP A 11 4.59 9.56 -4.01
N SER A 12 4.17 8.96 -2.89
CA SER A 12 3.99 7.51 -2.76
C SER A 12 2.96 6.96 -3.74
N ILE A 13 1.90 7.72 -4.06
CA ILE A 13 0.89 7.30 -5.06
C ILE A 13 1.55 7.14 -6.44
N ALA A 14 2.31 8.15 -6.87
CA ALA A 14 3.01 8.12 -8.15
C ALA A 14 4.06 7.00 -8.21
N LYS A 15 4.80 6.76 -7.10
CA LYS A 15 5.78 5.68 -6.99
C LYS A 15 5.13 4.30 -7.03
N LEU A 16 4.01 4.11 -6.32
CA LEU A 16 3.26 2.87 -6.34
C LEU A 16 2.80 2.55 -7.77
N HIS A 17 2.18 3.53 -8.43
CA HIS A 17 1.74 3.35 -9.80
C HIS A 17 2.90 3.14 -10.79
N GLY A 18 3.98 3.93 -10.68
CA GLY A 18 5.11 3.91 -11.62
C GLY A 18 6.04 2.69 -11.49
N PHE A 19 6.28 2.21 -10.28
CA PHE A 19 7.29 1.16 -10.01
C PHE A 19 6.69 -0.19 -9.61
N ILE A 20 5.56 -0.18 -8.90
CA ILE A 20 5.02 -1.40 -8.29
C ILE A 20 4.01 -2.08 -9.21
N VAL A 21 3.11 -1.29 -9.83
CA VAL A 21 2.05 -1.83 -10.70
C VAL A 21 2.61 -2.58 -11.90
N SER A 22 3.69 -2.11 -12.53
CA SER A 22 4.34 -2.82 -13.65
C SER A 22 4.84 -4.20 -13.23
N THR A 23 5.53 -4.28 -12.09
CA THR A 23 6.04 -5.52 -11.53
C THR A 23 4.90 -6.49 -11.17
N LEU A 24 3.79 -5.99 -10.60
CA LEU A 24 2.60 -6.80 -10.35
C LEU A 24 2.01 -7.38 -11.65
N LYS A 25 1.87 -6.54 -12.69
CA LYS A 25 1.37 -6.97 -14.00
C LYS A 25 2.25 -8.06 -14.61
N ASP A 26 3.56 -7.89 -14.55
CA ASP A 26 4.51 -8.83 -15.13
C ASP A 26 4.51 -10.17 -14.37
N GLY A 27 4.41 -10.13 -13.04
CA GLY A 27 4.24 -11.32 -12.21
C GLY A 27 2.99 -12.12 -12.60
N TYR A 28 1.83 -11.45 -12.65
CA TYR A 28 0.58 -12.11 -13.03
C TYR A 28 0.61 -12.64 -14.47
N ARG A 29 1.21 -11.91 -15.42
CA ARG A 29 1.36 -12.37 -16.81
C ARG A 29 2.20 -13.65 -16.91
N GLN A 30 3.16 -13.82 -16.02
CA GLN A 30 3.99 -15.03 -15.92
C GLN A 30 3.34 -16.16 -15.11
N GLY A 31 2.10 -15.99 -14.64
CA GLY A 31 1.43 -16.96 -13.77
C GLY A 31 2.04 -17.06 -12.37
N LYS A 32 2.85 -16.08 -11.96
CA LYS A 32 3.47 -16.02 -10.62
C LYS A 32 2.68 -15.08 -9.72
N ILE A 33 2.68 -15.37 -8.43
CA ILE A 33 2.19 -14.43 -7.41
C ILE A 33 3.41 -13.66 -6.89
N PRO A 34 3.55 -12.36 -7.20
CA PRO A 34 4.72 -11.57 -6.80
C PRO A 34 4.61 -11.14 -5.33
N GLN A 35 4.73 -12.11 -4.40
CA GLN A 35 4.52 -11.93 -2.96
C GLN A 35 5.36 -10.79 -2.37
N ALA A 36 6.66 -10.73 -2.73
CA ALA A 36 7.53 -9.65 -2.26
C ALA A 36 7.06 -8.27 -2.71
N THR A 37 6.54 -8.16 -3.95
CA THR A 37 6.01 -6.91 -4.50
C THR A 37 4.69 -6.54 -3.83
N LEU A 38 3.84 -7.51 -3.47
CA LEU A 38 2.55 -7.29 -2.77
C LEU A 38 2.71 -6.73 -1.35
N ARG A 39 3.86 -6.93 -0.70
CA ARG A 39 4.14 -6.32 0.61
C ARG A 39 4.25 -4.80 0.53
N LEU A 40 4.65 -4.23 -0.59
CA LEU A 40 4.78 -2.78 -0.76
C LEU A 40 3.42 -2.05 -0.76
N PRO A 41 2.41 -2.43 -1.55
CA PRO A 41 1.08 -1.86 -1.44
C PRO A 41 0.42 -2.20 -0.11
N ALA A 42 0.72 -3.35 0.52
CA ALA A 42 0.25 -3.67 1.86
C ALA A 42 0.83 -2.73 2.94
N LEU A 43 2.12 -2.43 2.89
CA LEU A 43 2.75 -1.43 3.76
C LEU A 43 2.14 -0.04 3.54
N PHE A 44 1.91 0.32 2.27
CA PHE A 44 1.27 1.60 1.94
C PHE A 44 -0.18 1.68 2.45
N PHE A 45 -0.94 0.59 2.34
CA PHE A 45 -2.28 0.48 2.93
C PHE A 45 -2.26 0.76 4.44
N LEU A 46 -1.39 0.08 5.19
CA LEU A 46 -1.28 0.27 6.64
C LEU A 46 -0.81 1.68 7.01
N PHE A 47 0.10 2.26 6.22
CA PHE A 47 0.52 3.65 6.38
C PHE A 47 -0.66 4.62 6.17
N MET A 48 -1.44 4.41 5.11
CA MET A 48 -2.61 5.21 4.79
C MET A 48 -3.73 5.07 5.84
N GLN A 49 -3.87 3.88 6.44
CA GLN A 49 -4.79 3.65 7.55
C GLN A 49 -4.38 4.49 8.78
N ARG A 50 -3.09 4.48 9.14
CA ARG A 50 -2.57 5.32 10.23
C ARG A 50 -2.72 6.81 9.94
N HIS A 51 -2.48 7.22 8.69
CA HIS A 51 -2.74 8.59 8.24
C HIS A 51 -4.21 8.97 8.44
N HIS A 52 -5.14 8.12 8.00
CA HIS A 52 -6.56 8.34 8.15
C HIS A 52 -7.01 8.46 9.62
N HIS A 53 -6.40 7.70 10.53
CA HIS A 53 -6.65 7.79 11.96
C HIS A 53 -5.89 8.92 12.67
N GLY A 54 -5.06 9.70 11.97
CA GLY A 54 -4.26 10.76 12.57
C GLY A 54 -3.11 10.27 13.46
N GLU A 55 -2.64 9.05 13.26
CA GLU A 55 -1.62 8.38 14.09
C GLU A 55 -0.17 8.64 13.61
N LEU A 56 0.01 9.39 12.52
CA LEU A 56 1.34 9.72 12.03
C LEU A 56 1.99 10.81 12.90
N SER A 57 3.25 10.60 13.28
CA SER A 57 4.04 11.61 14.01
C SER A 57 4.51 12.78 13.13
N PHE A 58 4.10 12.82 11.85
CA PHE A 58 4.44 13.87 10.89
C PHE A 58 3.27 14.12 9.93
N SER A 59 3.25 15.31 9.32
CA SER A 59 2.27 15.67 8.29
C SER A 59 2.63 14.99 6.97
N TYR A 60 1.78 14.08 6.51
CA TYR A 60 1.95 13.40 5.22
C TYR A 60 1.60 14.36 4.07
N GLN A 61 2.55 14.59 3.17
CA GLN A 61 2.37 15.46 2.01
C GLN A 61 2.33 14.61 0.74
N GLU A 62 1.15 14.50 0.15
CA GLU A 62 0.92 13.78 -1.10
C GLU A 62 0.08 14.65 -2.03
N ARG A 63 0.65 14.98 -3.19
CA ARG A 63 0.01 15.89 -4.15
C ARG A 63 -1.19 15.25 -4.83
N ALA A 64 -1.17 13.93 -4.95
CA ALA A 64 -2.27 13.18 -5.52
C ALA A 64 -3.27 12.69 -4.46
N ILE A 65 -3.20 13.16 -3.21
CA ILE A 65 -4.06 12.63 -2.14
C ILE A 65 -5.54 12.89 -2.41
N ASP A 66 -5.86 14.04 -2.99
CA ASP A 66 -7.23 14.44 -3.34
C ASP A 66 -7.83 13.58 -4.46
N THR A 67 -6.99 12.83 -5.19
CA THR A 67 -7.44 11.88 -6.21
C THR A 67 -7.85 10.53 -5.63
N LEU A 68 -7.62 10.33 -4.32
CA LEU A 68 -7.94 9.12 -3.58
C LEU A 68 -8.94 9.44 -2.48
N ASP A 69 -10.11 8.81 -2.50
CA ASP A 69 -11.08 8.98 -1.42
C ASP A 69 -10.72 8.09 -0.22
N VAL A 70 -9.75 8.57 0.56
CA VAL A 70 -9.20 7.90 1.74
C VAL A 70 -10.31 7.57 2.74
N GLN A 71 -11.26 8.50 2.95
CA GLN A 71 -12.39 8.29 3.84
C GLN A 71 -13.24 7.10 3.39
N ARG A 72 -13.62 7.07 2.09
CA ARG A 72 -14.44 5.97 1.54
C ARG A 72 -13.72 4.63 1.66
N ILE A 73 -12.41 4.59 1.43
CA ILE A 73 -11.63 3.34 1.51
C ILE A 73 -11.68 2.76 2.93
N PHE A 74 -11.36 3.58 3.94
CA PHE A 74 -11.24 3.09 5.31
C PHE A 74 -12.56 3.05 6.10
N SER A 75 -13.64 3.62 5.55
CA SER A 75 -15.00 3.48 6.09
C SER A 75 -15.81 2.35 5.42
N ALA A 76 -15.24 1.64 4.45
CA ALA A 76 -15.91 0.53 3.77
C ALA A 76 -15.99 -0.71 4.68
N ASP A 77 -16.95 -1.60 4.40
CA ASP A 77 -17.07 -2.89 5.09
C ASP A 77 -15.83 -3.79 4.88
N ASP A 78 -15.15 -3.62 3.74
CA ASP A 78 -13.93 -4.34 3.38
C ASP A 78 -12.86 -3.36 2.84
N PRO A 79 -12.10 -2.70 3.74
CA PRO A 79 -11.11 -1.70 3.34
C PRO A 79 -10.01 -2.23 2.40
N PRO A 80 -9.45 -3.45 2.58
CA PRO A 80 -8.51 -4.03 1.62
C PRO A 80 -9.10 -4.15 0.21
N ALA A 81 -10.37 -4.55 0.07
CA ALA A 81 -11.03 -4.61 -1.23
C ALA A 81 -11.27 -3.22 -1.82
N ALA A 82 -11.76 -2.26 -1.02
CA ALA A 82 -11.97 -0.88 -1.45
C ALA A 82 -10.67 -0.21 -1.90
N PHE A 83 -9.55 -0.54 -1.26
CA PHE A 83 -8.21 -0.09 -1.64
C PHE A 83 -7.73 -0.76 -2.93
N ALA A 84 -7.89 -2.08 -3.07
CA ALA A 84 -7.50 -2.84 -4.26
C ALA A 84 -8.21 -2.36 -5.54
N ASP A 85 -9.43 -1.84 -5.42
CA ASP A 85 -10.22 -1.34 -6.56
C ASP A 85 -9.81 0.07 -7.02
N GLN A 86 -8.93 0.77 -6.29
CA GLN A 86 -8.57 2.15 -6.61
C GLN A 86 -7.80 2.25 -7.95
N PRO A 87 -8.40 2.85 -9.00
CA PRO A 87 -7.78 2.89 -10.32
C PRO A 87 -6.53 3.78 -10.34
N VAL A 88 -6.50 4.83 -9.51
CA VAL A 88 -5.35 5.72 -9.37
C VAL A 88 -4.13 4.98 -8.80
N LEU A 89 -4.34 3.97 -7.95
CA LEU A 89 -3.27 3.19 -7.35
C LEU A 89 -2.84 2.04 -8.26
N PHE A 90 -3.80 1.25 -8.74
CA PHE A 90 -3.52 -0.07 -9.33
C PHE A 90 -3.78 -0.17 -10.83
N GLY A 91 -4.43 0.83 -11.44
CA GLY A 91 -4.75 0.83 -12.85
C GLY A 91 -5.52 -0.44 -13.26
N SER A 92 -5.00 -1.18 -14.25
CA SER A 92 -5.62 -2.42 -14.73
C SER A 92 -5.36 -3.65 -13.86
N VAL A 93 -4.43 -3.61 -12.89
CA VAL A 93 -4.15 -4.76 -12.01
C VAL A 93 -5.37 -5.15 -11.19
N ARG A 94 -6.23 -4.17 -10.85
CA ARG A 94 -7.50 -4.42 -10.15
C ARG A 94 -8.43 -5.42 -10.85
N ARG A 95 -8.27 -5.60 -12.17
CA ARG A 95 -9.08 -6.55 -12.96
C ARG A 95 -8.62 -7.99 -12.83
N GLN A 96 -7.47 -8.24 -12.21
CA GLN A 96 -7.00 -9.59 -11.92
C GLN A 96 -7.83 -10.16 -10.78
N THR A 97 -8.60 -11.22 -11.03
CA THR A 97 -9.58 -11.78 -10.08
C THR A 97 -8.99 -12.10 -8.71
N ALA A 98 -7.74 -12.56 -8.66
CA ALA A 98 -7.08 -12.94 -7.41
C ALA A 98 -6.35 -11.77 -6.70
N PHE A 99 -6.31 -10.57 -7.30
CA PHE A 99 -5.48 -9.47 -6.77
C PHE A 99 -5.92 -9.02 -5.39
N THR A 100 -7.23 -8.87 -5.16
CA THR A 100 -7.77 -8.46 -3.86
C THR A 100 -7.39 -9.44 -2.77
N GLU A 101 -7.54 -10.75 -3.01
CA GLU A 101 -7.16 -11.78 -2.02
C GLU A 101 -5.67 -11.79 -1.75
N HIS A 102 -4.84 -11.66 -2.79
CA HIS A 102 -3.39 -11.57 -2.61
C HIS A 102 -2.97 -10.31 -1.82
N LEU A 103 -3.64 -9.18 -2.06
CA LEU A 103 -3.38 -7.95 -1.33
C LEU A 103 -3.79 -8.08 0.13
N ARG A 104 -4.96 -8.65 0.41
CA ARG A 104 -5.43 -8.92 1.78
C ARG A 104 -4.45 -9.82 2.54
N ALA A 105 -4.05 -10.94 1.94
CA ALA A 105 -3.06 -11.84 2.55
C ALA A 105 -1.72 -11.13 2.84
N ALA A 106 -1.28 -10.24 1.96
CA ALA A 106 -0.06 -9.45 2.17
C ALA A 106 -0.23 -8.41 3.29
N VAL A 107 -1.41 -7.77 3.40
CA VAL A 107 -1.74 -6.85 4.51
C VAL A 107 -1.69 -7.59 5.84
N ASP A 108 -2.34 -8.76 5.94
CA ASP A 108 -2.36 -9.58 7.15
C ASP A 108 -0.95 -10.05 7.54
N GLU A 109 -0.15 -10.51 6.56
CA GLU A 109 1.26 -10.90 6.78
C GLU A 109 2.06 -9.73 7.36
N VAL A 110 2.02 -8.57 6.71
CA VAL A 110 2.81 -7.39 7.10
C VAL A 110 2.35 -6.86 8.45
N GLN A 111 1.04 -6.78 8.68
CA GLN A 111 0.48 -6.32 9.96
C GLN A 111 0.93 -7.23 11.10
N THR A 112 0.87 -8.55 10.93
CA THR A 112 1.35 -9.51 11.93
C THR A 112 2.84 -9.30 12.23
N ARG A 113 3.67 -9.09 11.19
CA ARG A 113 5.12 -8.86 11.36
C ARG A 113 5.43 -7.56 12.09
N ILE A 114 4.68 -6.48 11.85
CA ILE A 114 4.87 -5.21 12.54
C ILE A 114 4.54 -5.34 14.03
N HIS A 115 3.47 -6.07 14.39
CA HIS A 115 3.07 -6.26 15.78
C HIS A 115 3.98 -7.23 16.55
N THR A 116 4.55 -8.22 15.87
CA THR A 116 5.48 -9.19 16.46
C THR A 116 6.92 -8.71 16.49
N SER A 117 7.22 -7.56 15.89
CA SER A 117 8.53 -6.93 15.94
C SER A 117 8.56 -5.95 17.12
N PRO A 118 9.11 -6.33 18.29
CA PRO A 118 9.36 -5.35 19.34
C PRO A 118 10.34 -4.32 18.78
N GLU A 119 10.02 -3.04 18.92
CA GLU A 119 10.92 -1.97 18.55
C GLU A 119 12.31 -2.20 19.18
N GLY A 120 13.35 -2.11 18.35
CA GLY A 120 14.73 -2.01 18.82
C GLY A 120 15.55 -3.30 18.76
N LYS A 121 16.00 -3.67 17.55
CA LYS A 121 17.39 -4.09 17.31
C LYS A 121 17.67 -4.08 15.82
N ILE A 122 18.07 -2.90 15.35
CA ILE A 122 18.93 -2.80 14.16
C ILE A 122 20.23 -3.50 14.56
N ARG A 123 20.56 -4.61 13.90
CA ARG A 123 21.91 -5.18 13.89
C ARG A 123 22.58 -4.80 12.60
#